data_AF-A0A7V9JH29-F1
#
_entry.id   AF-A0A7V9JH29-F1
#
_cell.length_a   1.000
_cell.length_b   1.000
_cell.length_c   1.000
_cell.angle_alpha   90.00
_cell.angle_beta   90.00
_cell.angle_gamma   90.00
#
_symmetry.space_group_name_H-M   'P 1'
#
loop_
_entity.id
_entity.type
_entity.pdbx_description
1 polymer ?
#
loop_
_entity_poly.entity_id
_entity_poly.type
_entity_poly.pdbx_seq_one_letter_code
_entity_poly.pdbx_strand_id
1 'polypeptide(L)' 'VLSRDRACPLDEVGGFLALRSPAAAALTRSLRARQVWTDARGEVLRLGPAPYLSDGQLRDAMGVLGEVVRRLSST' A
#
# COMPACT_ATOMS: atom_id res chain seq x y z
N VAL A 1 -24.67 -12.82 0.11
CA VAL A 1 -23.33 -12.53 0.67
C VAL A 1 -22.30 -12.88 -0.38
N LEU A 2 -21.52 -11.92 -0.87
CA LEU A 2 -20.37 -12.20 -1.75
C LEU A 2 -19.20 -12.67 -0.88
N SER A 3 -18.52 -13.73 -1.29
CA SER A 3 -17.31 -14.24 -0.63
C SER A 3 -16.16 -14.32 -1.65
N ARG A 4 -14.92 -14.23 -1.17
CA ARG A 4 -13.71 -14.40 -2.00
C ARG A 4 -13.18 -15.82 -1.84
N ASP A 5 -12.69 -16.41 -2.91
CA ASP A 5 -11.83 -17.58 -2.80
C ASP A 5 -10.55 -17.23 -2.03
N ARG A 6 -10.31 -17.92 -0.91
CA ARG A 6 -9.13 -17.73 -0.05
C ARG A 6 -8.03 -18.75 -0.32
N ALA A 7 -8.27 -19.72 -1.22
CA ALA A 7 -7.29 -20.71 -1.63
C ALA A 7 -6.24 -20.14 -2.61
N CYS A 8 -6.53 -18.99 -3.23
CA CYS A 8 -5.61 -18.25 -4.09
C CYS A 8 -4.29 -17.93 -3.36
N PRO A 9 -3.15 -18.45 -3.84
CA PRO A 9 -1.81 -18.10 -3.36
C PRO A 9 -1.60 -16.59 -3.32
N LEU A 10 -0.79 -16.10 -2.37
CA LEU A 10 -0.61 -14.65 -2.18
C LEU A 10 -0.01 -13.95 -3.39
N ASP A 11 0.86 -14.64 -4.12
CA ASP A 11 1.48 -14.21 -5.39
C ASP A 11 0.49 -14.17 -6.56
N GLU A 12 -0.69 -14.79 -6.42
CA GLU A 12 -1.77 -14.76 -7.41
C GLU A 12 -2.88 -13.76 -7.03
N VAL A 13 -2.81 -13.10 -5.86
CA VAL A 13 -3.76 -12.06 -5.47
C VAL A 13 -3.47 -10.80 -6.28
N GLY A 14 -4.41 -10.42 -7.15
CA GLY A 14 -4.35 -9.17 -7.92
C GLY A 14 -4.01 -7.98 -7.03
N GLY A 15 -3.17 -7.06 -7.54
CA GLY A 15 -2.26 -6.17 -6.79
C GLY A 15 -2.83 -5.22 -5.72
N PHE A 16 -4.08 -5.37 -5.29
CA PHE A 16 -4.65 -4.61 -4.19
C PHE A 16 -4.18 -5.13 -2.83
N LEU A 17 -3.41 -4.31 -2.10
CA LEU A 17 -2.90 -4.60 -0.77
C LEU A 17 -3.53 -3.66 0.27
N ALA A 18 -4.05 -4.23 1.36
CA ALA A 18 -4.60 -3.48 2.48
C ALA A 18 -3.81 -3.75 3.75
N LEU A 19 -3.20 -2.71 4.32
CA LEU A 19 -2.36 -2.79 5.51
C LEU A 19 -3.01 -2.01 6.66
N ARG A 20 -3.09 -2.61 7.85
CA ARG A 20 -3.61 -1.92 9.04
C ARG A 20 -2.48 -1.14 9.73
N SER A 21 -2.73 0.13 10.03
CA SER A 21 -1.86 1.00 10.81
C SER A 21 -2.67 2.16 11.42
N PRO A 22 -2.48 2.48 12.71
CA PRO A 22 -3.07 3.69 13.29
C PRO A 22 -2.55 4.97 12.61
N ALA A 23 -1.40 4.88 11.92
CA ALA A 23 -0.79 5.98 11.18
C ALA A 23 -1.23 6.04 9.69
N ALA A 24 -2.25 5.30 9.25
CA ALA A 24 -2.63 5.19 7.83
C ALA A 24 -2.80 6.54 7.11
N ALA A 25 -3.44 7.53 7.75
CA ALA A 25 -3.59 8.86 7.17
C ALA A 25 -2.24 9.61 7.02
N ALA A 26 -1.34 9.47 8.00
CA ALA A 26 -0.01 10.08 7.95
C ALA A 26 0.88 9.41 6.89
N LEU A 27 0.76 8.08 6.75
CA LEU A 27 1.41 7.31 5.69
C LEU A 27 0.98 7.79 4.31
N THR A 28 -0.34 7.88 4.04
CA THR A 28 -0.86 8.37 2.76
C THR A 28 -0.35 9.78 2.42
N ARG A 29 -0.31 10.71 3.38
CA ARG A 29 0.23 12.05 3.15
C ARG A 29 1.72 12.03 2.80
N SER A 30 2.51 11.24 3.53
CA SER A 30 3.95 11.14 3.33
C SER A 30 4.31 10.47 1.99
N LEU A 31 3.56 9.43 1.61
CA LEU A 31 3.69 8.78 0.31
C LEU A 31 3.32 9.72 -0.83
N ARG A 32 2.23 10.48 -0.70
CA ARG A 32 1.82 11.47 -1.70
C ARG A 32 2.88 12.55 -1.92
N ALA A 33 3.55 13.01 -0.85
CA ALA A 33 4.68 13.94 -0.97
C ALA A 33 5.86 13.37 -1.77
N ARG A 34 5.95 12.04 -1.87
CA ARG A 34 6.95 11.29 -2.64
C ARG A 34 6.41 10.77 -3.98
N GLN A 35 5.29 11.30 -4.46
CA GLN A 35 4.64 10.88 -5.72
C GLN A 35 4.19 9.41 -5.73
N VAL A 36 3.83 8.86 -4.55
CA VAL A 36 3.17 7.55 -4.45
C VAL A 36 1.74 7.79 -3.99
N TRP A 37 0.76 7.57 -4.87
CA TRP A 37 -0.65 7.78 -4.59
C TRP A 37 -1.27 6.53 -3.97
N THR A 38 -1.79 6.69 -2.75
CA THR A 38 -2.53 5.67 -2.01
C THR A 38 -3.80 6.27 -1.45
N ASP A 39 -4.67 5.43 -0.89
CA ASP A 39 -5.83 5.87 -0.12
C ASP A 39 -5.77 5.29 1.30
N ALA A 40 -6.45 5.95 2.25
CA ALA A 40 -6.66 5.41 3.59
C ALA A 40 -8.15 5.48 3.99
N ARG A 41 -8.62 4.42 4.66
CA ARG A 41 -9.97 4.33 5.25
C ARG A 41 -9.84 3.92 6.71
N GLY A 42 -10.05 4.87 7.63
CA GLY A 42 -9.74 4.65 9.04
C GLY A 42 -8.27 4.28 9.22
N GLU A 43 -8.01 3.17 9.89
CA GLU A 43 -6.66 2.63 10.11
C GLU A 43 -6.17 1.72 8.97
N VAL A 44 -6.81 1.72 7.80
CA VAL A 44 -6.42 0.85 6.69
C VAL A 44 -5.80 1.69 5.58
N LEU A 45 -4.49 1.50 5.34
CA LEU A 45 -3.78 1.98 4.15
C LEU A 45 -4.06 1.02 2.98
N ARG A 46 -4.44 1.57 1.83
CA ARG A 46 -4.83 0.80 0.65
C ARG A 46 -3.92 1.14 -0.52
N LEU A 47 -3.27 0.12 -1.08
CA LEU A 47 -2.42 0.21 -2.25
C LEU A 47 -3.12 -0.55 -3.37
N GLY A 48 -3.50 0.17 -4.43
CA GLY A 48 -4.20 -0.38 -5.59
C GLY A 48 -3.46 0.05 -6.85
N PRO A 49 -2.44 -0.69 -7.29
CA PRO A 49 -1.70 -0.36 -8.50
C PRO A 49 -2.62 -0.48 -9.71
N ALA A 50 -2.55 0.51 -10.59
CA ALA A 50 -3.24 0.44 -11.87
C ALA A 50 -2.61 -0.68 -12.74
N PRO A 51 -3.40 -1.33 -13.62
CA PRO A 51 -2.93 -2.47 -14.40
C PRO A 51 -1.82 -2.14 -15.41
N TYR A 52 -1.55 -0.85 -15.64
CA TYR A 52 -0.52 -0.35 -16.54
C TYR A 52 0.79 0.04 -15.81
N LEU A 53 0.92 -0.23 -14.51
CA LEU A 53 2.18 -0.03 -13.80
C LEU A 53 3.15 -1.17 -14.08
N SER A 54 4.43 -0.82 -14.25
CA SER A 54 5.52 -1.79 -14.39
C SER A 54 6.00 -2.32 -13.04
N ASP A 55 6.60 -3.51 -13.03
CA ASP A 55 7.23 -4.10 -11.85
C ASP A 55 8.28 -3.19 -11.20
N GLY A 56 8.98 -2.38 -12.00
CA GLY A 56 9.92 -1.38 -11.50
C GLY A 56 9.22 -0.33 -10.65
N GLN A 57 8.14 0.26 -11.17
CA GLN A 57 7.34 1.25 -10.43
C GLN A 57 6.73 0.66 -9.15
N LEU A 58 6.32 -0.61 -9.17
CA LEU A 58 5.81 -1.29 -7.98
C LEU A 58 6.91 -1.43 -6.91
N ARG A 59 8.10 -1.90 -7.30
CA ARG A 59 9.25 -2.03 -6.39
C ARG A 59 9.67 -0.68 -5.81
N ASP A 60 9.74 0.36 -6.64
CA ASP A 60 10.09 1.70 -6.20
C ASP A 60 9.08 2.24 -5.18
N ALA A 61 7.77 2.07 -5.44
CA ALA A 61 6.73 2.47 -4.50
C ALA A 61 6.82 1.74 -3.16
N MET A 62 7.12 0.44 -3.16
CA MET A 62 7.35 -0.33 -1.92
C MET A 62 8.61 0.13 -1.18
N GLY A 63 9.67 0.50 -1.89
CA GLY A 63 10.88 1.11 -1.31
C GLY A 63 10.55 2.41 -0.57
N VAL A 64 9.81 3.31 -1.21
CA VAL A 64 9.35 4.58 -0.61
C VAL A 64 8.49 4.32 0.63
N LEU A 65 7.57 3.34 0.58
CA LEU A 65 6.77 2.94 1.75
C LEU A 65 7.68 2.53 2.93
N GLY A 66 8.69 1.68 2.67
CA GLY A 66 9.62 1.24 3.70
C GLY A 66 10.44 2.37 4.34
N GLU A 67 10.79 3.41 3.59
CA GLU A 67 11.43 4.62 4.13
C GLU A 67 10.50 5.47 4.99
N VAL A 68 9.26 5.66 4.54
CA VAL A 68 8.25 6.44 5.26
C VAL A 68 7.91 5.78 6.59
N VAL A 69 7.70 4.45 6.61
CA VAL A 69 7.41 3.69 7.82
C VAL A 69 8.53 3.84 8.85
N ARG A 70 9.79 3.60 8.45
CA ARG A 70 10.94 3.74 9.35
C ARG A 70 11.03 5.13 9.98
N ARG A 71 10.78 6.18 9.18
CA ARG A 71 10.82 7.56 9.66
C ARG A 71 9.76 7.85 10.73
N LEU A 72 8.53 7.38 10.51
CA LEU A 72 7.44 7.56 11.47
C LEU A 72 7.60 6.72 12.73
N SER A 73 8.34 5.61 12.68
CA SER A 73 8.66 4.79 13.86
C SER A 73 9.81 5.37 14.71
N SER A 74 10.60 6.29 14.16
CA SER A 74 11.71 6.95 14.88
C SER A 74 11.31 8.30 15.51
N THR A 75 10.02 8.63 15.54
CA THR A 75 9.45 9.83 16.15
C THR A 75 8.54 9.42 17.31
#